data_AF-A0A3C1DW09-F1
#
_entry.id   AF-A0A3C1DW09-F1
#
_cell.length_a   1.000
_cell.length_b   1.000
_cell.length_c   1.000
_cell.angle_alpha   90.00
_cell.angle_beta   90.00
_cell.angle_gamma   90.00
#
_symmetry.space_group_name_H-M   'P 1'
#
loop_
_entity.id
_entity.type
_entity.pdbx_description
1 polymer ?
#
loop_
_entity_poly.entity_id
_entity_poly.type
_entity_poly.pdbx_seq_one_letter_code
_entity_poly.pdbx_strand_id
1 'polypeptide(L)'
;TEEEPECHMAFDFPVMPRIFYSLRSQNAGELTRILSETLDIPEGAGWGVFLRNHDELTLEMVSEEYRQAMYGWYAYDPRMRSNIGIRRRLAPLLDNSRAELELAHALLFSLPGSPFLYYGDEIGMGDNIWLPDRDSSRTPMQWTPDRNAGFSSADPGKLYLPVVQSLVYNYALTNVESQLAQSRSLLHWVRNVIHVRKAHPTFGLGSLRVLETTHESVLAFVRSYEGSGTQFGDSPEDVLCVFSFAHNPVSVSIRADQFGGSALYDLFGGGEFPSLDENGEVMLTLGTQSFYWLHIGTPTHAGGRS
;
A
#
# COMPACT_ATOMS: atom_id res chain seq x y z
N THR A 1 -19.85 -7.02 20.02
CA THR A 1 -19.69 -5.97 21.06
C THR A 1 -18.79 -6.52 22.16
N GLU A 2 -18.40 -5.75 23.18
CA GLU A 2 -17.67 -6.35 24.33
C GLU A 2 -18.45 -7.49 25.00
N GLU A 3 -19.78 -7.42 24.96
CA GLU A 3 -20.69 -8.41 25.55
C GLU A 3 -20.87 -9.68 24.69
N GLU A 4 -20.66 -9.57 23.37
CA GLU A 4 -20.74 -10.67 22.40
C GLU A 4 -19.56 -10.57 21.42
N PRO A 5 -18.36 -11.08 21.80
CA PRO A 5 -17.19 -11.03 20.94
C PRO A 5 -17.32 -12.04 19.80
N GLU A 6 -17.06 -11.59 18.57
CA GLU A 6 -17.04 -12.45 17.38
C GLU A 6 -15.60 -12.66 16.89
N CYS A 7 -15.08 -11.73 16.08
CA CYS A 7 -13.79 -11.83 15.41
C CYS A 7 -12.82 -10.73 15.88
N HIS A 8 -11.57 -11.11 16.15
CA HIS A 8 -10.50 -10.15 16.46
C HIS A 8 -10.10 -9.30 15.25
N MET A 9 -10.21 -9.87 14.03
CA MET A 9 -9.84 -9.19 12.79
C MET A 9 -10.84 -9.47 11.67
N ALA A 10 -11.05 -8.45 10.84
CA ALA A 10 -11.80 -8.54 9.60
C ALA A 10 -11.02 -7.86 8.48
N PHE A 11 -11.17 -8.33 7.24
CA PHE A 11 -10.51 -7.72 6.09
C PHE A 11 -11.25 -6.46 5.62
N ASP A 12 -10.48 -5.39 5.36
CA ASP A 12 -11.00 -4.14 4.84
C ASP A 12 -11.19 -4.21 3.31
N PHE A 13 -12.25 -4.92 2.91
CA PHE A 13 -12.66 -5.03 1.50
C PHE A 13 -13.15 -3.71 0.89
N PRO A 14 -13.82 -2.80 1.62
CA PRO A 14 -14.27 -1.53 1.05
C PRO A 14 -13.12 -0.66 0.53
N VAL A 15 -12.00 -0.51 1.27
CA VAL A 15 -10.92 0.40 0.88
C VAL A 15 -10.15 -0.09 -0.35
N MET A 16 -9.89 -1.39 -0.45
CA MET A 16 -8.98 -1.96 -1.47
C MET A 16 -9.33 -1.55 -2.92
N PRO A 17 -10.57 -1.67 -3.44
CA PRO A 17 -10.90 -1.24 -4.80
C PRO A 17 -10.70 0.27 -5.03
N ARG A 18 -10.92 1.09 -3.99
CA ARG A 18 -10.76 2.56 -4.05
C ARG A 18 -9.33 2.99 -4.26
N ILE A 19 -8.37 2.24 -3.71
CA ILE A 19 -6.95 2.46 -4.01
C ILE A 19 -6.68 2.32 -5.51
N PHE A 20 -7.12 1.21 -6.12
CA PHE A 20 -6.90 0.96 -7.54
C PHE A 20 -7.64 1.96 -8.43
N TYR A 21 -8.84 2.36 -8.05
CA TYR A 21 -9.55 3.39 -8.81
C TYR A 21 -8.83 4.72 -8.74
N SER A 22 -8.40 5.18 -7.56
CA SER A 22 -7.67 6.44 -7.40
C SER A 22 -6.36 6.47 -8.18
N LEU A 23 -5.64 5.35 -8.25
CA LEU A 23 -4.43 5.21 -9.07
C LEU A 23 -4.69 5.48 -10.56
N ARG A 24 -5.80 5.00 -11.14
CA ARG A 24 -6.09 5.18 -12.58
C ARG A 24 -6.86 6.45 -12.91
N SER A 25 -7.80 6.82 -12.06
CA SER A 25 -8.59 8.05 -12.24
C SER A 25 -7.80 9.31 -11.90
N GLN A 26 -6.65 9.17 -11.21
CA GLN A 26 -5.88 10.28 -10.66
C GLN A 26 -6.74 11.14 -9.72
N ASN A 27 -7.71 10.55 -9.04
CA ASN A 27 -8.64 11.24 -8.15
C ASN A 27 -8.77 10.49 -6.82
N ALA A 28 -8.49 11.17 -5.71
CA ALA A 28 -8.52 10.63 -4.36
C ALA A 28 -9.91 10.66 -3.71
N GLY A 29 -10.93 11.26 -4.34
CA GLY A 29 -12.21 11.58 -3.72
C GLY A 29 -12.96 10.38 -3.12
N GLU A 30 -13.10 9.28 -3.87
CA GLU A 30 -13.75 8.06 -3.35
C GLU A 30 -12.95 7.40 -2.22
N LEU A 31 -11.61 7.48 -2.28
CA LEU A 31 -10.74 6.96 -1.25
C LEU A 31 -10.80 7.83 0.02
N THR A 32 -10.78 9.15 -0.14
CA THR A 32 -11.00 10.14 0.92
C THR A 32 -12.35 9.92 1.60
N ARG A 33 -13.42 9.71 0.84
CA ARG A 33 -14.75 9.44 1.39
C ARG A 33 -14.77 8.18 2.24
N ILE A 34 -14.31 7.04 1.71
CA ILE A 34 -14.35 5.76 2.45
C ILE A 34 -13.43 5.77 3.68
N LEU A 35 -12.29 6.45 3.63
CA LEU A 35 -11.40 6.60 4.79
C LEU A 35 -11.93 7.59 5.84
N SER A 36 -12.82 8.50 5.45
CA SER A 36 -13.47 9.44 6.38
C SER A 36 -14.68 8.82 7.07
N GLU A 37 -15.26 7.76 6.51
CA GLU A 37 -16.30 6.96 7.15
C GLU A 37 -15.68 6.20 8.32
N THR A 38 -15.74 6.81 9.51
CA THR A 38 -15.24 6.20 10.76
C THR A 38 -16.08 4.97 11.06
N LEU A 39 -15.45 3.79 11.04
CA LEU A 39 -16.06 2.55 11.50
C LEU A 39 -15.56 2.28 12.92
N ASP A 40 -16.40 2.55 13.91
CA ASP A 40 -16.13 2.17 15.30
C ASP A 40 -15.95 0.65 15.37
N ILE A 41 -14.75 0.21 15.74
CA ILE A 41 -14.44 -1.21 16.00
C ILE A 41 -14.27 -1.42 17.51
N PRO A 42 -14.61 -2.61 18.04
CA PRO A 42 -14.40 -2.93 19.45
C PRO A 42 -12.94 -2.76 19.87
N GLU A 43 -12.71 -2.42 21.14
CA GLU A 43 -11.36 -2.37 21.69
C GLU A 43 -10.65 -3.74 21.54
N GLY A 44 -9.41 -3.72 21.07
CA GLY A 44 -8.64 -4.93 20.78
C GLY A 44 -8.93 -5.61 19.44
N ALA A 45 -9.93 -5.15 18.68
CA ALA A 45 -10.13 -5.56 17.29
C ALA A 45 -9.28 -4.72 16.33
N GLY A 46 -9.01 -5.24 15.13
CA GLY A 46 -8.25 -4.52 14.12
C GLY A 46 -8.57 -4.94 12.69
N TRP A 47 -8.39 -4.01 11.76
CA TRP A 47 -8.55 -4.29 10.34
C TRP A 47 -7.35 -5.06 9.77
N GLY A 48 -7.63 -6.00 8.88
CA GLY A 48 -6.66 -6.57 7.96
C GLY A 48 -6.71 -5.81 6.64
N VAL A 49 -5.68 -5.00 6.36
CA VAL A 49 -5.58 -4.23 5.12
C VAL A 49 -4.71 -4.97 4.11
N PHE A 50 -5.08 -4.94 2.83
CA PHE A 50 -4.37 -5.67 1.77
C PHE A 50 -4.60 -5.02 0.40
N LEU A 51 -3.67 -5.23 -0.53
CA LEU A 51 -3.83 -4.81 -1.93
C LEU A 51 -4.35 -5.94 -2.81
N ARG A 52 -3.78 -7.14 -2.64
CA ARG A 52 -4.14 -8.36 -3.35
C ARG A 52 -4.04 -9.56 -2.42
N ASN A 53 -4.64 -10.67 -2.83
CA ASN A 53 -4.61 -11.95 -2.14
C ASN A 53 -4.63 -13.09 -3.18
N HIS A 54 -4.84 -14.32 -2.73
CA HIS A 54 -4.90 -15.51 -3.56
C HIS A 54 -6.18 -15.63 -4.41
N ASP A 55 -7.14 -14.74 -4.23
CA ASP A 55 -8.40 -14.68 -4.97
C ASP A 55 -8.40 -13.50 -5.94
N GLU A 56 -9.49 -13.35 -6.70
CA GLU A 56 -9.73 -12.18 -7.52
C GLU A 56 -9.84 -10.90 -6.70
N LEU A 57 -9.49 -9.77 -7.32
CA LEU A 57 -9.85 -8.45 -6.82
C LEU A 57 -11.37 -8.35 -6.93
N THR A 58 -12.07 -8.58 -5.81
CA THR A 58 -13.54 -8.52 -5.77
C THR A 58 -14.05 -7.11 -6.01
N LEU A 59 -15.07 -7.00 -6.85
CA LEU A 59 -15.79 -5.79 -7.20
C LEU A 59 -17.28 -5.91 -6.82
N GLU A 60 -17.61 -6.72 -5.82
CA GLU A 60 -18.99 -6.91 -5.37
C GLU A 60 -19.54 -5.67 -4.65
N MET A 61 -18.70 -5.01 -3.82
CA MET A 61 -19.09 -3.89 -2.96
C MET A 61 -18.88 -2.50 -3.60
N VAL A 62 -18.97 -2.41 -4.93
CA VAL A 62 -18.85 -1.15 -5.70
C VAL A 62 -20.06 -0.95 -6.61
N SER A 63 -20.32 0.29 -7.02
CA SER A 63 -21.39 0.61 -7.97
C SER A 63 -21.11 -0.02 -9.35
N GLU A 64 -22.15 -0.17 -10.17
CA GLU A 64 -22.01 -0.75 -11.51
C GLU A 64 -21.09 0.09 -12.41
N GLU A 65 -21.24 1.42 -12.39
CA GLU A 65 -20.38 2.33 -13.16
C GLU A 65 -18.90 2.19 -12.77
N TYR A 66 -18.64 2.12 -11.47
CA TYR A 66 -17.31 1.92 -10.93
C TYR A 66 -16.72 0.57 -11.35
N ARG A 67 -17.53 -0.49 -11.27
CA ARG A 67 -17.14 -1.84 -11.72
C ARG A 67 -16.78 -1.87 -13.19
N GLN A 68 -17.55 -1.20 -14.05
CA GLN A 68 -17.26 -1.13 -15.48
C GLN A 68 -15.96 -0.35 -15.77
N ALA A 69 -15.71 0.76 -15.06
CA ALA A 69 -14.44 1.48 -15.16
C ALA A 69 -13.25 0.59 -14.77
N MET A 70 -13.36 -0.11 -13.64
CA MET A 70 -12.33 -1.05 -13.17
C MET A 70 -12.08 -2.17 -14.19
N TYR A 71 -13.12 -2.74 -14.78
CA TYR A 71 -12.95 -3.73 -15.84
C TYR A 71 -12.28 -3.15 -17.09
N GLY A 72 -12.63 -1.93 -17.49
CA GLY A 72 -12.04 -1.25 -18.64
C GLY A 72 -10.53 -1.02 -18.47
N TRP A 73 -10.10 -0.57 -17.29
CA TRP A 73 -8.70 -0.26 -17.02
C TRP A 73 -7.85 -1.50 -16.72
N TYR A 74 -8.37 -2.41 -15.89
CA TYR A 74 -7.56 -3.47 -15.30
C TYR A 74 -7.82 -4.88 -15.88
N ALA A 75 -8.93 -5.06 -16.58
CA ALA A 75 -9.37 -6.35 -17.14
C ALA A 75 -9.88 -6.21 -18.59
N TYR A 76 -9.05 -5.60 -19.43
CA TYR A 76 -9.32 -5.38 -20.86
C TYR A 76 -9.45 -6.70 -21.64
N ASP A 77 -8.74 -7.75 -21.21
CA ASP A 77 -8.94 -9.10 -21.72
C ASP A 77 -10.02 -9.82 -20.90
N PRO A 78 -11.05 -10.42 -21.52
CA PRO A 78 -12.11 -11.13 -20.79
C PRO A 78 -11.57 -12.23 -19.86
N ARG A 79 -10.43 -12.84 -20.18
CA ARG A 79 -9.78 -13.86 -19.34
C ARG A 79 -9.22 -13.28 -18.05
N MET A 80 -9.02 -11.98 -17.94
CA MET A 80 -8.58 -11.35 -16.68
C MET A 80 -9.69 -11.30 -15.64
N ARG A 81 -10.94 -11.60 -16.03
CA ARG A 81 -12.11 -11.58 -15.15
C ARG A 81 -12.35 -12.97 -14.56
N SER A 82 -12.82 -13.01 -13.32
CA SER A 82 -13.37 -14.19 -12.66
C SER A 82 -14.48 -13.74 -11.73
N ASN A 83 -15.62 -14.43 -11.72
CA ASN A 83 -16.82 -14.04 -10.97
C ASN A 83 -17.15 -12.55 -11.17
N ILE A 84 -17.32 -11.81 -10.06
CA ILE A 84 -17.47 -10.34 -10.02
C ILE A 84 -16.12 -9.73 -9.57
N GLY A 85 -15.06 -9.97 -10.35
CA GLY A 85 -13.73 -9.46 -9.99
C GLY A 85 -12.65 -9.68 -11.05
N ILE A 86 -11.43 -9.30 -10.68
CA ILE A 86 -10.25 -9.29 -11.57
C ILE A 86 -9.16 -10.21 -11.02
N ARG A 87 -8.85 -11.29 -11.73
CA ARG A 87 -7.89 -12.33 -11.32
C ARG A 87 -6.47 -12.05 -11.80
N ARG A 88 -5.93 -10.88 -11.42
CA ARG A 88 -4.57 -10.43 -11.74
C ARG A 88 -3.75 -10.16 -10.49
N ARG A 89 -2.41 -10.23 -10.61
CA ARG A 89 -1.49 -9.83 -9.54
C ARG A 89 -1.27 -8.32 -9.49
N LEU A 90 -0.69 -7.83 -8.40
CA LEU A 90 -0.46 -6.40 -8.17
C LEU A 90 0.39 -5.76 -9.27
N ALA A 91 1.57 -6.31 -9.57
CA ALA A 91 2.46 -5.74 -10.58
C ALA A 91 1.81 -5.71 -11.99
N PRO A 92 1.16 -6.79 -12.47
CA PRO A 92 0.34 -6.73 -13.68
C PRO A 92 -0.79 -5.70 -13.67
N LEU A 93 -1.50 -5.51 -12.56
CA LEU A 93 -2.56 -4.50 -12.46
C LEU A 93 -2.01 -3.08 -12.65
N LEU A 94 -0.83 -2.81 -12.10
CA LEU A 94 -0.16 -1.51 -12.12
C LEU A 94 0.83 -1.36 -13.30
N ASP A 95 0.66 -2.16 -14.36
CA ASP A 95 1.52 -2.18 -15.57
C ASP A 95 3.04 -2.27 -15.28
N ASN A 96 3.41 -2.92 -14.18
CA ASN A 96 4.78 -2.98 -13.66
C ASN A 96 5.43 -1.60 -13.40
N SER A 97 4.61 -0.55 -13.21
CA SER A 97 5.08 0.79 -12.86
C SER A 97 5.68 0.76 -11.46
N ARG A 98 6.97 1.08 -11.38
CA ARG A 98 7.66 1.11 -10.09
C ARG A 98 7.07 2.18 -9.15
N ALA A 99 6.72 3.34 -9.69
CA ALA A 99 6.14 4.41 -8.90
C ALA A 99 4.77 4.02 -8.32
N GLU A 100 3.88 3.41 -9.12
CA GLU A 100 2.58 2.92 -8.62
C GLU A 100 2.72 1.80 -7.61
N LEU A 101 3.67 0.88 -7.81
CA LEU A 101 3.96 -0.18 -6.85
C LEU A 101 4.42 0.38 -5.51
N GLU A 102 5.36 1.33 -5.52
CA GLU A 102 5.82 1.99 -4.30
C GLU A 102 4.68 2.78 -3.64
N LEU A 103 3.92 3.55 -4.41
CA LEU A 103 2.78 4.33 -3.92
C LEU A 103 1.72 3.45 -3.25
N ALA A 104 1.34 2.34 -3.89
CA ALA A 104 0.34 1.41 -3.38
C ALA A 104 0.80 0.70 -2.09
N HIS A 105 2.06 0.27 -2.03
CA HIS A 105 2.62 -0.35 -0.82
C HIS A 105 2.76 0.67 0.31
N ALA A 106 3.23 1.89 0.02
CA ALA A 106 3.30 2.96 1.01
C ALA A 106 1.91 3.27 1.57
N LEU A 107 0.88 3.35 0.73
CA LEU A 107 -0.48 3.52 1.22
C LEU A 107 -0.93 2.34 2.08
N LEU A 108 -0.72 1.09 1.63
CA LEU A 108 -1.04 -0.11 2.41
C LEU A 108 -0.42 -0.08 3.82
N PHE A 109 0.85 0.31 3.90
CA PHE A 109 1.60 0.31 5.16
C PHE A 109 1.21 1.46 6.09
N SER A 110 0.57 2.51 5.59
CA SER A 110 0.10 3.65 6.39
C SER A 110 -1.39 3.63 6.73
N LEU A 111 -2.17 2.66 6.22
CA LEU A 111 -3.57 2.47 6.63
C LEU A 111 -3.69 1.90 8.05
N PRO A 112 -4.81 2.15 8.75
CA PRO A 112 -5.04 1.61 10.09
C PRO A 112 -5.19 0.09 10.05
N GLY A 113 -4.61 -0.59 11.03
CA GLY A 113 -4.65 -2.04 11.16
C GLY A 113 -3.36 -2.75 10.73
N SER A 114 -3.50 -4.03 10.40
CA SER A 114 -2.39 -4.94 10.09
C SER A 114 -2.33 -5.23 8.58
N PRO A 115 -1.22 -4.90 7.91
CA PRO A 115 -1.07 -5.10 6.47
C PRO A 115 -0.75 -6.56 6.13
N PHE A 116 -1.44 -7.10 5.14
CA PHE A 116 -1.20 -8.40 4.55
C PHE A 116 -0.54 -8.23 3.18
N LEU A 117 0.64 -8.81 3.03
CA LEU A 117 1.39 -8.86 1.79
C LEU A 117 1.22 -10.24 1.15
N TYR A 118 0.80 -10.28 -0.12
CA TYR A 118 0.67 -11.53 -0.85
C TYR A 118 2.02 -11.95 -1.44
N TYR A 119 2.40 -13.21 -1.26
CA TYR A 119 3.75 -13.69 -1.59
C TYR A 119 4.12 -13.38 -3.04
N GLY A 120 5.33 -12.85 -3.25
CA GLY A 120 5.83 -12.49 -4.56
C GLY A 120 5.49 -11.07 -5.00
N ASP A 121 4.54 -10.38 -4.37
CA ASP A 121 4.26 -8.98 -4.69
C ASP A 121 5.43 -8.08 -4.26
N GLU A 122 6.22 -8.48 -3.24
CA GLU A 122 7.45 -7.81 -2.82
C GLU A 122 8.57 -7.81 -3.88
N ILE A 123 8.52 -8.77 -4.82
CA ILE A 123 9.42 -8.79 -5.98
C ILE A 123 8.70 -8.38 -7.27
N GLY A 124 7.40 -8.08 -7.23
CA GLY A 124 6.61 -7.74 -8.42
C GLY A 124 6.36 -8.94 -9.33
N MET A 125 6.01 -10.10 -8.75
CA MET A 125 5.63 -11.28 -9.54
C MET A 125 4.44 -10.97 -10.47
N GLY A 126 4.53 -11.53 -11.68
CA GLY A 126 3.44 -11.50 -12.64
C GLY A 126 2.42 -12.62 -12.45
N ASP A 127 1.36 -12.56 -13.23
CA ASP A 127 0.32 -13.59 -13.28
C ASP A 127 0.40 -14.40 -14.59
N ASN A 128 -0.40 -15.48 -14.65
CA ASN A 128 -0.64 -16.23 -15.87
C ASN A 128 -2.15 -16.40 -16.10
N ILE A 129 -2.75 -15.48 -16.85
CA ILE A 129 -4.20 -15.43 -17.14
C ILE A 129 -4.75 -16.63 -17.93
N TRP A 130 -3.87 -17.49 -18.45
CA TRP A 130 -4.24 -18.70 -19.18
C TRP A 130 -4.50 -19.90 -18.26
N LEU A 131 -4.09 -19.80 -17.00
CA LEU A 131 -4.43 -20.80 -15.99
C LEU A 131 -5.92 -20.73 -15.63
N PRO A 132 -6.53 -21.87 -15.27
CA PRO A 132 -7.94 -21.90 -14.89
C PRO A 132 -8.18 -21.15 -13.57
N ASP A 133 -9.40 -20.65 -13.39
CA ASP A 133 -9.88 -19.99 -12.16
C ASP A 133 -8.87 -18.97 -11.58
N ARG A 134 -8.54 -19.05 -10.28
CA ARG A 134 -7.67 -18.10 -9.58
C ARG A 134 -6.20 -18.52 -9.58
N ASP A 135 -5.88 -19.63 -10.24
CA ASP A 135 -4.50 -20.12 -10.35
C ASP A 135 -3.61 -19.16 -11.14
N SER A 136 -4.20 -18.19 -11.85
CA SER A 136 -3.47 -17.11 -12.51
C SER A 136 -2.51 -16.37 -11.57
N SER A 137 -2.86 -16.24 -10.28
CA SER A 137 -2.06 -15.52 -9.29
C SER A 137 -1.38 -16.46 -8.28
N ARG A 138 -1.44 -17.78 -8.47
CA ARG A 138 -0.94 -18.81 -7.53
C ARG A 138 0.29 -19.57 -8.06
N THR A 139 0.96 -19.03 -9.07
CA THR A 139 2.17 -19.60 -9.66
C THR A 139 3.31 -19.70 -8.65
N PRO A 140 4.23 -20.67 -8.78
CA PRO A 140 5.31 -20.85 -7.82
C PRO A 140 6.18 -19.60 -7.63
N MET A 141 6.64 -19.39 -6.39
CA MET A 141 7.52 -18.28 -6.03
C MET A 141 8.82 -18.28 -6.84
N GLN A 142 9.30 -17.11 -7.24
CA GLN A 142 10.47 -16.94 -8.11
C GLN A 142 11.72 -16.63 -7.28
N TRP A 143 12.45 -17.67 -6.86
CA TRP A 143 13.60 -17.55 -5.97
C TRP A 143 14.89 -17.18 -6.70
N THR A 144 15.18 -17.87 -7.80
CA THR A 144 16.44 -17.73 -8.56
C THR A 144 16.16 -17.75 -10.07
N PRO A 145 17.11 -17.36 -10.94
CA PRO A 145 16.94 -17.49 -12.39
C PRO A 145 17.11 -18.93 -12.89
N ASP A 146 17.38 -19.90 -12.02
CA ASP A 146 17.59 -21.30 -12.39
C ASP A 146 16.26 -22.02 -12.70
N ARG A 147 16.36 -23.29 -13.10
CA ARG A 147 15.25 -24.19 -13.40
C ARG A 147 14.11 -24.07 -12.38
N ASN A 148 12.89 -23.98 -12.91
CA ASN A 148 11.66 -23.81 -12.13
C ASN A 148 11.72 -22.60 -11.17
N ALA A 149 12.45 -21.54 -11.55
CA ALA A 149 12.68 -20.36 -10.72
C ALA A 149 13.34 -20.66 -9.36
N GLY A 150 14.07 -21.79 -9.23
CA GLY A 150 14.59 -22.29 -7.96
C GLY A 150 13.53 -22.83 -6.99
N PHE A 151 12.26 -22.93 -7.39
CA PHE A 151 11.18 -23.44 -6.53
C PHE A 151 11.28 -24.95 -6.28
N SER A 152 11.74 -25.72 -7.27
CA SER A 152 11.81 -27.18 -7.19
C SER A 152 12.80 -27.74 -8.20
N SER A 153 13.43 -28.87 -7.87
CA SER A 153 14.30 -29.64 -8.78
C SER A 153 13.54 -30.66 -9.65
N ALA A 154 12.21 -30.80 -9.45
CA ALA A 154 11.37 -31.71 -10.21
C ALA A 154 11.34 -31.40 -11.72
N ASP A 155 10.94 -32.38 -12.54
CA ASP A 155 10.65 -32.15 -13.97
C ASP A 155 9.66 -30.98 -14.12
N PRO A 156 9.90 -29.98 -15.00
CA PRO A 156 9.01 -28.83 -15.14
C PRO A 156 7.55 -29.23 -15.40
N GLY A 157 7.29 -30.33 -16.11
CA GLY A 157 5.94 -30.84 -16.36
C GLY A 157 5.27 -31.49 -15.15
N LYS A 158 5.99 -31.68 -14.03
CA LYS A 158 5.48 -32.22 -12.76
C LYS A 158 5.19 -31.15 -11.71
N LEU A 159 5.45 -29.87 -12.00
CA LEU A 159 5.06 -28.80 -11.09
C LEU A 159 3.53 -28.73 -11.00
N TYR A 160 3.02 -28.41 -9.81
CA TYR A 160 1.59 -28.21 -9.59
C TYR A 160 1.02 -27.11 -10.52
N LEU A 161 1.74 -26.00 -10.65
CA LEU A 161 1.49 -24.94 -11.62
C LEU A 161 2.81 -24.52 -12.28
N PRO A 162 2.78 -24.04 -13.53
CA PRO A 162 3.97 -23.54 -14.20
C PRO A 162 4.45 -22.22 -13.57
N VAL A 163 5.76 -21.99 -13.65
CA VAL A 163 6.37 -20.68 -13.33
C VAL A 163 6.01 -19.63 -14.39
N VAL A 164 6.09 -18.35 -14.03
CA VAL A 164 5.77 -17.25 -14.97
C VAL A 164 6.93 -17.05 -15.95
N GLN A 165 6.62 -17.12 -17.25
CA GLN A 165 7.60 -16.97 -18.33
C GLN A 165 7.28 -15.83 -19.29
N SER A 166 6.28 -15.01 -18.98
CA SER A 166 5.93 -13.83 -19.79
C SER A 166 7.09 -12.85 -19.86
N LEU A 167 7.19 -12.10 -20.97
CA LEU A 167 8.37 -11.27 -21.25
C LEU A 167 8.75 -10.31 -20.10
N VAL A 168 7.75 -9.67 -19.47
CA VAL A 168 7.96 -8.67 -18.42
C VAL A 168 8.20 -9.30 -17.05
N TYR A 169 7.57 -10.45 -16.76
CA TYR A 169 7.55 -11.07 -15.43
C TYR A 169 8.31 -12.39 -15.35
N ASN A 170 9.15 -12.67 -16.36
CA ASN A 170 9.90 -13.91 -16.46
C ASN A 170 10.77 -14.10 -15.20
N TYR A 171 10.74 -15.30 -14.62
CA TYR A 171 11.52 -15.61 -13.42
C TYR A 171 13.04 -15.40 -13.57
N ALA A 172 13.59 -15.44 -14.79
CA ALA A 172 15.00 -15.13 -15.02
C ALA A 172 15.33 -13.65 -14.71
N LEU A 173 14.35 -12.74 -14.83
CA LEU A 173 14.50 -11.32 -14.55
C LEU A 173 13.95 -10.96 -13.16
N THR A 174 12.75 -11.45 -12.85
CA THR A 174 12.04 -11.16 -11.60
C THR A 174 12.21 -12.31 -10.62
N ASN A 175 13.28 -12.29 -9.83
CA ASN A 175 13.48 -13.28 -8.77
C ASN A 175 14.18 -12.69 -7.54
N VAL A 176 14.07 -13.39 -6.42
CA VAL A 176 14.64 -12.97 -5.12
C VAL A 176 16.14 -12.77 -5.19
N GLU A 177 16.89 -13.71 -5.79
CA GLU A 177 18.35 -13.63 -5.91
C GLU A 177 18.81 -12.36 -6.64
N SER A 178 18.24 -12.09 -7.82
CA SER A 178 18.49 -10.87 -8.59
C SER A 178 18.16 -9.61 -7.80
N GLN A 179 17.03 -9.60 -7.07
CA GLN A 179 16.62 -8.43 -6.29
C GLN A 179 17.43 -8.23 -5.01
N LEU A 180 17.95 -9.29 -4.40
CA LEU A 180 18.89 -9.17 -3.28
C LEU A 180 20.22 -8.55 -3.72
N ALA A 181 20.68 -8.86 -4.94
CA ALA A 181 21.91 -8.31 -5.52
C ALA A 181 21.79 -6.84 -5.98
N GLN A 182 20.57 -6.34 -6.22
CA GLN A 182 20.33 -4.97 -6.69
C GLN A 182 19.90 -4.06 -5.54
N SER A 183 20.76 -3.15 -5.06
CA SER A 183 20.49 -2.32 -3.86
C SER A 183 19.21 -1.47 -3.90
N ARG A 184 18.67 -1.16 -5.09
CA ARG A 184 17.42 -0.40 -5.27
C ARG A 184 16.27 -1.26 -5.83
N SER A 185 16.32 -2.57 -5.61
CA SER A 185 15.24 -3.48 -6.00
C SER A 185 13.93 -3.20 -5.27
N LEU A 186 12.84 -3.80 -5.74
CA LEU A 186 11.52 -3.65 -5.08
C LEU A 186 11.56 -4.33 -3.72
N LEU A 187 12.20 -5.50 -3.65
CA LEU A 187 12.38 -6.24 -2.40
C LEU A 187 13.09 -5.43 -1.34
N HIS A 188 14.21 -4.76 -1.67
CA HIS A 188 14.92 -3.93 -0.69
C HIS A 188 14.08 -2.73 -0.27
N TRP A 189 13.36 -2.10 -1.20
CA TRP A 189 12.48 -0.99 -0.88
C TRP A 189 11.32 -1.40 0.03
N VAL A 190 10.61 -2.51 -0.27
CA VAL A 190 9.51 -3.04 0.56
C VAL A 190 10.04 -3.41 1.95
N ARG A 191 11.21 -4.04 2.04
CA ARG A 191 11.86 -4.33 3.32
C ARG A 191 12.15 -3.07 4.11
N ASN A 192 12.63 -2.03 3.45
CA ASN A 192 12.94 -0.74 4.08
C ASN A 192 11.66 -0.07 4.62
N VAL A 193 10.59 -0.01 3.82
CA VAL A 193 9.31 0.57 4.25
C VAL A 193 8.71 -0.21 5.43
N ILE A 194 8.81 -1.54 5.43
CA ILE A 194 8.39 -2.37 6.57
C ILE A 194 9.23 -2.05 7.82
N HIS A 195 10.55 -1.81 7.66
CA HIS A 195 11.42 -1.44 8.77
C HIS A 195 11.02 -0.09 9.37
N VAL A 196 10.81 0.94 8.52
CA VAL A 196 10.30 2.25 8.94
C VAL A 196 8.95 2.08 9.65
N ARG A 197 7.99 1.38 9.04
CA ARG A 197 6.68 1.13 9.66
C ARG A 197 6.79 0.50 11.05
N LYS A 198 7.71 -0.45 11.25
CA LYS A 198 7.92 -1.12 12.55
C LYS A 198 8.53 -0.21 13.60
N ALA A 199 9.27 0.83 13.20
CA ALA A 199 9.83 1.83 14.10
C ALA A 199 8.78 2.85 14.60
N HIS A 200 7.62 2.93 13.93
CA HIS A 200 6.56 3.90 14.20
C HIS A 200 5.24 3.19 14.53
N PRO A 201 4.96 2.87 15.82
CA PRO A 201 3.74 2.20 16.26
C PRO A 201 2.45 2.88 15.78
N THR A 202 2.52 4.18 15.50
CA THR A 202 1.47 5.03 14.95
C THR A 202 0.79 4.44 13.71
N PHE A 203 1.52 3.73 12.86
CA PHE A 203 0.92 3.07 11.70
C PHE A 203 0.05 1.86 12.05
N GLY A 204 0.35 1.15 13.13
CA GLY A 204 -0.42 -0.02 13.57
C GLY A 204 -1.57 0.35 14.51
N LEU A 205 -1.30 1.25 15.46
CA LEU A 205 -2.16 1.52 16.62
C LEU A 205 -2.77 2.92 16.61
N GLY A 206 -2.22 3.85 15.84
CA GLY A 206 -2.72 5.22 15.79
C GLY A 206 -4.07 5.33 15.08
N SER A 207 -4.84 6.34 15.46
CA SER A 207 -6.05 6.75 14.72
C SER A 207 -5.68 7.24 13.32
N LEU A 208 -6.67 7.38 12.44
CA LEU A 208 -6.51 8.01 11.12
C LEU A 208 -7.51 9.15 11.01
N ARG A 209 -7.03 10.34 10.63
CA ARG A 209 -7.87 11.50 10.33
C ARG A 209 -7.51 12.05 8.96
N VAL A 210 -8.46 11.96 8.02
CA VAL A 210 -8.31 12.53 6.67
C VAL A 210 -8.27 14.05 6.74
N LEU A 211 -7.40 14.66 5.94
CA LEU A 211 -7.20 16.11 5.87
C LEU A 211 -7.79 16.70 4.59
N GLU A 212 -8.11 17.99 4.64
CA GLU A 212 -8.50 18.74 3.46
C GLU A 212 -7.28 19.09 2.61
N THR A 213 -7.44 18.98 1.28
CA THR A 213 -6.41 19.28 0.30
C THR A 213 -6.97 20.12 -0.83
N THR A 214 -6.19 21.03 -1.39
CA THR A 214 -6.62 21.86 -2.54
C THR A 214 -6.55 21.16 -3.90
N HIS A 215 -6.08 19.91 -3.96
CA HIS A 215 -5.88 19.17 -5.21
C HIS A 215 -6.55 17.79 -5.17
N GLU A 216 -7.45 17.50 -6.11
CA GLU A 216 -8.28 16.28 -6.11
C GLU A 216 -7.50 14.97 -6.23
N SER A 217 -6.32 15.00 -6.86
CA SER A 217 -5.43 13.84 -6.99
C SER A 217 -4.60 13.54 -5.75
N VAL A 218 -4.68 14.36 -4.71
CA VAL A 218 -3.87 14.19 -3.49
C VAL A 218 -4.75 13.68 -2.36
N LEU A 219 -4.30 12.60 -1.72
CA LEU A 219 -4.82 12.15 -0.43
C LEU A 219 -3.85 12.58 0.66
N ALA A 220 -4.36 13.23 1.70
CA ALA A 220 -3.59 13.52 2.91
C ALA A 220 -4.37 13.06 4.14
N PHE A 221 -3.68 12.44 5.08
CA PHE A 221 -4.25 12.09 6.39
C PHE A 221 -3.16 12.09 7.45
N VAL A 222 -3.56 12.29 8.71
CA VAL A 222 -2.67 12.13 9.86
C VAL A 222 -2.95 10.81 10.53
N ARG A 223 -1.89 10.12 10.91
CA ARG A 223 -1.93 9.03 11.89
C ARG A 223 -1.49 9.59 13.24
N SER A 224 -2.32 9.42 14.27
CA SER A 224 -2.05 9.94 15.62
C SER A 224 -2.09 8.83 16.64
N TYR A 225 -1.02 8.68 17.41
CA TYR A 225 -0.90 7.69 18.46
C TYR A 225 -0.57 8.36 19.78
N GLU A 226 -1.31 8.02 20.83
CA GLU A 226 -1.16 8.65 22.15
C GLU A 226 -0.06 7.99 23.00
N GLY A 227 0.53 6.88 22.53
CA GLY A 227 1.35 6.01 23.36
C GLY A 227 0.50 5.09 24.23
N SER A 228 0.96 3.85 24.45
CA SER A 228 0.30 2.94 25.39
C SER A 228 0.58 3.31 26.85
N GLY A 229 1.65 4.07 27.12
CA GLY A 229 2.13 4.36 28.48
C GLY A 229 2.60 3.12 29.26
N THR A 230 2.58 1.93 28.65
CA THR A 230 2.90 0.66 29.32
C THR A 230 4.32 0.17 29.04
N GLN A 231 4.95 0.63 27.96
CA GLN A 231 6.30 0.23 27.57
C GLN A 231 7.26 1.42 27.63
N PHE A 232 8.47 1.18 28.15
CA PHE A 232 9.50 2.21 28.20
C PHE A 232 9.96 2.56 26.77
N GLY A 233 9.88 3.85 26.43
CA GLY A 233 10.18 4.36 25.08
C GLY A 233 8.99 4.44 24.13
N ASP A 234 7.80 4.03 24.59
CA ASP A 234 6.57 4.21 23.84
C ASP A 234 6.01 5.62 24.06
N SER A 235 6.03 6.43 23.02
CA SER A 235 5.71 7.87 23.09
C SER A 235 4.61 8.24 22.11
N PRO A 236 3.84 9.31 22.41
CA PRO A 236 2.94 9.89 21.45
C PRO A 236 3.68 10.26 20.15
N GLU A 237 3.03 10.05 19.03
CA GLU A 237 3.59 10.34 17.71
C GLU A 237 2.48 10.65 16.70
N ASP A 238 2.74 11.66 15.88
CA ASP A 238 1.87 12.11 14.81
C ASP A 238 2.61 12.06 13.47
N VAL A 239 2.01 11.40 12.48
CA VAL A 239 2.60 11.25 11.15
C VAL A 239 1.63 11.75 10.09
N LEU A 240 2.03 12.80 9.36
CA LEU A 240 1.37 13.27 8.15
C LEU A 240 1.72 12.35 6.99
N CYS A 241 0.73 11.67 6.43
CA CYS A 241 0.86 10.86 5.24
C CYS A 241 0.23 11.59 4.04
N VAL A 242 0.99 11.76 2.96
CA VAL A 242 0.54 12.45 1.74
C VAL A 242 0.81 11.56 0.54
N PHE A 243 -0.17 11.40 -0.34
CA PHE A 243 -0.10 10.56 -1.54
C PHE A 243 -0.60 11.33 -2.74
N SER A 244 0.20 11.44 -3.79
CA SER A 244 -0.23 11.99 -5.08
C SER A 244 -0.52 10.84 -6.04
N PHE A 245 -1.76 10.76 -6.54
CA PHE A 245 -2.14 9.86 -7.62
C PHE A 245 -1.92 10.47 -9.01
N ALA A 246 -1.50 11.74 -9.10
CA ALA A 246 -1.30 12.42 -10.37
C ALA A 246 -0.11 11.88 -11.15
N HIS A 247 -0.26 11.78 -12.46
CA HIS A 247 0.81 11.39 -13.38
C HIS A 247 1.72 12.56 -13.78
N ASN A 248 1.43 13.76 -13.27
CA ASN A 248 2.23 14.97 -13.43
C ASN A 248 2.59 15.52 -12.04
N PRO A 249 3.68 16.29 -11.89
CA PRO A 249 3.97 16.98 -10.64
C PRO A 249 2.83 17.92 -10.24
N VAL A 250 2.54 17.98 -8.94
CA VAL A 250 1.46 18.81 -8.38
C VAL A 250 1.99 19.65 -7.22
N SER A 251 1.38 20.82 -7.04
CA SER A 251 1.51 21.61 -5.81
C SER A 251 0.17 21.55 -5.07
N VAL A 252 0.21 21.33 -3.77
CA VAL A 252 -0.99 21.15 -2.94
C VAL A 252 -0.83 21.88 -1.62
N SER A 253 -1.89 22.56 -1.20
CA SER A 253 -2.06 23.03 0.17
C SER A 253 -2.80 21.97 0.97
N ILE A 254 -2.28 21.64 2.15
CA ILE A 254 -2.86 20.67 3.08
C ILE A 254 -3.15 21.39 4.38
N ARG A 255 -4.36 21.18 4.91
CA ARG A 255 -4.85 21.83 6.12
C ARG A 255 -4.94 20.86 7.30
N ALA A 256 -4.22 21.15 8.37
CA ALA A 256 -4.06 20.34 9.56
C ALA A 256 -4.09 21.23 10.83
N ASP A 257 -5.21 21.93 11.05
CA ASP A 257 -5.41 22.98 12.07
C ASP A 257 -4.87 22.67 13.48
N GLN A 258 -4.91 21.40 13.89
CA GLN A 258 -4.47 20.95 15.22
C GLN A 258 -2.94 21.02 15.42
N PHE A 259 -2.18 21.21 14.34
CA PHE A 259 -0.72 21.10 14.32
C PHE A 259 -0.02 22.41 13.93
N GLY A 260 -0.71 23.55 14.06
CA GLY A 260 -0.16 24.87 13.73
C GLY A 260 1.22 25.12 14.37
N GLY A 261 2.15 25.64 13.58
CA GLY A 261 3.54 25.93 13.99
C GLY A 261 4.45 24.70 14.10
N SER A 262 3.96 23.49 13.82
CA SER A 262 4.76 22.25 13.95
C SER A 262 5.72 22.07 12.78
N ALA A 263 6.96 21.65 13.08
CA ALA A 263 7.93 21.24 12.07
C ALA A 263 7.58 19.87 11.46
N LEU A 264 8.06 19.62 10.24
CA LEU A 264 7.84 18.37 9.51
C LEU A 264 9.17 17.72 9.14
N TYR A 265 9.29 16.40 9.37
CA TYR A 265 10.51 15.65 9.06
C TYR A 265 10.21 14.33 8.35
N ASP A 266 10.94 14.02 7.29
CA ASP A 266 10.81 12.76 6.55
C ASP A 266 11.19 11.54 7.40
N LEU A 267 10.32 10.52 7.44
CA LEU A 267 10.55 9.29 8.21
C LEU A 267 11.62 8.37 7.61
N PHE A 268 11.99 8.54 6.33
CA PHE A 268 12.97 7.67 5.68
C PHE A 268 14.41 8.17 5.86
N GLY A 269 14.64 9.46 5.64
CA GLY A 269 15.95 10.11 5.63
C GLY A 269 16.14 11.18 6.69
N GLY A 270 15.10 11.55 7.45
CA GLY A 270 15.17 12.59 8.49
C GLY A 270 15.29 14.02 7.96
N GLY A 271 15.04 14.22 6.66
CA GLY A 271 15.12 15.54 6.03
C GLY A 271 14.02 16.47 6.53
N GLU A 272 14.36 17.73 6.80
CA GLU A 272 13.40 18.76 7.20
C GLU A 272 12.57 19.24 6.00
N PHE A 273 11.26 19.36 6.22
CA PHE A 273 10.29 19.89 5.27
C PHE A 273 9.76 21.26 5.74
N PRO A 274 9.11 22.04 4.86
CA PRO A 274 8.41 23.25 5.29
C PRO A 274 7.44 22.95 6.45
N SER A 275 7.57 23.68 7.55
CA SER A 275 6.68 23.56 8.71
C SER A 275 5.24 23.95 8.37
N LEU A 276 4.30 23.47 9.19
CA LEU A 276 2.93 23.97 9.22
C LEU A 276 2.94 25.42 9.74
N ASP A 277 2.21 26.31 9.06
CA ASP A 277 2.06 27.68 9.53
C ASP A 277 1.23 27.75 10.82
N GLU A 278 1.05 28.95 11.40
CA GLU A 278 0.28 29.15 12.63
C GLU A 278 -1.20 28.73 12.50
N ASN A 279 -1.74 28.65 11.28
CA ASN A 279 -3.10 28.18 11.01
C ASN A 279 -3.16 26.67 10.73
N GLY A 280 -2.02 25.98 10.73
CA GLY A 280 -1.92 24.55 10.40
C GLY A 280 -1.96 24.26 8.91
N GLU A 281 -1.60 25.20 8.03
CA GLU A 281 -1.49 24.97 6.59
C GLU A 281 -0.03 24.73 6.16
N VAL A 282 0.18 23.81 5.23
CA VAL A 282 1.47 23.60 4.57
C VAL A 282 1.29 23.43 3.06
N MET A 283 2.17 24.05 2.28
CA MET A 283 2.24 23.84 0.84
C MET A 283 3.37 22.87 0.50
N LEU A 284 3.02 21.76 -0.16
CA LEU A 284 3.97 20.74 -0.60
C LEU A 284 3.95 20.58 -2.12
N THR A 285 5.11 20.26 -2.69
CA THR A 285 5.24 19.83 -4.08
C THR A 285 5.51 18.33 -4.11
N LEU A 286 4.74 17.62 -4.95
CA LEU A 286 4.86 16.18 -5.13
C LEU A 286 5.25 15.88 -6.57
N GLY A 287 6.18 14.94 -6.73
CA GLY A 287 6.46 14.33 -8.03
C GLY A 287 5.31 13.45 -8.51
N THR A 288 5.46 12.89 -9.70
CA THR A 288 4.48 11.96 -10.28
C THR A 288 4.34 10.72 -9.40
N GLN A 289 3.12 10.35 -9.03
CA GLN A 289 2.84 9.11 -8.28
C GLN A 289 3.74 8.93 -7.04
N SER A 290 3.91 9.99 -6.26
CA SER A 290 4.82 10.04 -5.11
C SER A 290 4.08 10.16 -3.79
N PHE A 291 4.79 9.91 -2.68
CA PHE A 291 4.23 10.02 -1.35
C PHE A 291 5.24 10.62 -0.37
N TYR A 292 4.74 11.10 0.76
CA TYR A 292 5.52 11.49 1.93
C TYR A 292 4.93 10.88 3.19
N TRP A 293 5.80 10.44 4.09
CA TRP A 293 5.48 10.20 5.50
C TRP A 293 6.33 11.15 6.33
N LEU A 294 5.68 12.12 6.95
CA LEU A 294 6.34 13.19 7.68
C LEU A 294 5.96 13.14 9.16
N HIS A 295 6.94 13.01 10.04
CA HIS A 295 6.76 13.24 11.47
C HIS A 295 6.32 14.68 11.72
N ILE A 296 5.32 14.88 12.56
CA ILE A 296 4.84 16.20 12.97
C ILE A 296 5.42 16.54 14.36
N GLY A 297 6.08 17.69 14.46
CA GLY A 297 6.65 18.19 15.70
C GLY A 297 8.16 18.01 15.77
N THR A 298 8.72 18.03 16.99
CA THR A 298 10.17 17.89 17.18
C THR A 298 10.55 16.41 17.10
N PRO A 299 11.59 16.01 16.35
CA PRO A 299 12.02 14.63 16.33
C PRO A 299 12.55 14.27 17.72
N THR A 300 11.87 13.36 18.41
CA THR A 300 12.44 12.72 19.59
C THR A 300 13.59 11.85 19.08
N HIS A 301 14.82 12.15 19.50
CA HIS A 301 15.99 11.36 19.13
C HIS A 301 15.84 9.91 19.63
N ALA A 302 15.24 9.04 18.83
CA ALA A 302 15.40 7.60 18.94
C ALA A 302 16.75 7.22 18.31
N GLY A 303 17.84 7.54 19.02
CA GLY A 303 19.18 6.99 18.82
C GLY A 303 19.65 6.85 17.36
N GLY A 304 20.13 7.94 16.77
CA GLY A 304 20.94 7.87 15.56
C GLY A 304 22.12 6.91 15.77
N ARG A 305 22.21 5.90 14.92
CA ARG A 305 23.43 5.10 14.81
C ARG A 305 24.51 5.95 14.15
N SER A 306 25.54 6.27 14.92
CA SER A 306 26.90 6.54 14.44
C SER A 306 27.43 5.37 13.62
#